data_AF-A0AAU5QSI9-F1
#
_entry.id   AF-A0AAU5QSI9-F1
#
_cell.length_a   1.000
_cell.length_b   1.000
_cell.length_c   1.000
_cell.angle_alpha   90.00
_cell.angle_beta   90.00
_cell.angle_gamma   90.00
#
_symmetry.space_group_name_H-M   'P 1'
#
loop_
_entity.id
_entity.type
_entity.pdbx_description
1 polymer ?
#
loop_
_entity_poly.entity_id
_entity_poly.type
_entity_poly.pdbx_seq_one_letter_code
_entity_poly.pdbx_strand_id
1 'polypeptide(L)'
;MPENTVTAPLAPMEPQDVADAFAYIRALQADDIDTACAVADATGPELHRLLLDVAARVIIPVTAADDHDGEPCAHSFLAAALGRILLELLCHGECLACLPGIADTIVRFTDNILTDEHEDVANVLHRLEAAGMEQAMEAHPGHPTAR
;
A
#
# COMPACT_ATOMS: atom_id res chain seq x y z
N MET A 1 15.76 21.26 17.35
CA MET A 1 15.44 19.82 17.50
C MET A 1 14.03 19.65 17.00
N PRO A 2 13.79 18.99 15.85
CA PRO A 2 12.43 18.72 15.43
C PRO A 2 11.85 17.65 16.36
N GLU A 3 10.67 17.92 16.89
CA GLU A 3 9.93 16.99 17.72
C GLU A 3 9.54 15.81 16.84
N ASN A 4 10.06 14.62 17.14
CA ASN A 4 9.55 13.37 16.57
C ASN A 4 8.16 13.18 17.16
N THR A 5 7.14 13.70 16.49
CA THR A 5 5.75 13.31 16.72
C THR A 5 5.66 11.84 16.40
N VAL A 6 5.80 10.99 17.42
CA VAL A 6 5.48 9.57 17.32
C VAL A 6 3.97 9.51 17.15
N THR A 7 3.53 9.53 15.90
CA THR A 7 2.15 9.21 15.52
C THR A 7 1.80 7.89 16.21
N ALA A 8 0.73 7.89 16.99
CA ALA A 8 0.25 6.66 17.63
C ALA A 8 0.16 5.55 16.56
N PRO A 9 0.56 4.30 16.87
CA PRO A 9 0.45 3.20 15.92
C PRO A 9 -0.98 3.13 15.42
N LEU A 10 -1.17 3.31 14.11
CA LEU A 10 -2.48 3.23 13.52
C LEU A 10 -3.02 1.81 13.71
N ALA A 11 -4.34 1.67 13.87
CA ALA A 11 -4.96 0.35 13.95
C ALA A 11 -4.54 -0.49 12.72
N PRO A 12 -4.22 -1.78 12.91
CA PRO A 12 -3.92 -2.69 11.80
C PRO A 12 -5.11 -2.76 10.82
N MET A 13 -4.82 -2.99 9.54
CA MET A 13 -5.88 -3.14 8.53
C MET A 13 -6.52 -4.53 8.63
N GLU A 14 -7.83 -4.61 8.44
CA GLU A 14 -8.50 -5.90 8.32
C GLU A 14 -8.09 -6.59 6.99
N PRO A 15 -8.07 -7.92 6.92
CA PRO A 15 -7.77 -8.65 5.68
C PRO A 15 -8.64 -8.18 4.50
N GLN A 16 -9.92 -7.92 4.73
CA GLN A 16 -10.83 -7.44 3.68
C GLN A 16 -10.46 -6.03 3.20
N ASP A 17 -10.02 -5.15 4.10
CA ASP A 17 -9.60 -3.79 3.75
C ASP A 17 -8.39 -3.81 2.80
N VAL A 18 -7.45 -4.74 3.02
CA VAL A 18 -6.31 -4.95 2.13
C VAL A 18 -6.79 -5.45 0.77
N ALA A 19 -7.68 -6.45 0.74
CA ALA A 19 -8.21 -7.00 -0.50
C ALA A 19 -8.95 -5.95 -1.34
N ASP A 20 -9.81 -5.14 -0.72
CA ASP A 20 -10.60 -4.11 -1.39
C ASP A 20 -9.72 -3.00 -1.97
N ALA A 21 -8.72 -2.55 -1.20
CA ALA A 21 -7.77 -1.54 -1.67
C ALA A 21 -6.93 -2.05 -2.86
N PHE A 22 -6.40 -3.27 -2.80
CA PHE A 22 -5.62 -3.85 -3.90
C PHE A 22 -6.48 -4.23 -5.11
N ALA A 23 -7.75 -4.59 -4.92
CA ALA A 23 -8.69 -4.77 -6.02
C ALA A 23 -8.88 -3.47 -6.82
N TYR A 24 -9.03 -2.32 -6.14
CA TYR A 24 -9.12 -1.02 -6.80
C TYR A 24 -7.82 -0.62 -7.51
N ILE A 25 -6.67 -0.77 -6.84
CA ILE A 25 -5.35 -0.44 -7.41
C ILE A 25 -5.07 -1.26 -8.67
N ARG A 26 -5.33 -2.57 -8.64
CA ARG A 26 -5.15 -3.44 -9.82
C ARG A 26 -6.09 -3.11 -10.96
N ALA A 27 -7.35 -2.80 -10.66
CA ALA A 27 -8.31 -2.43 -11.68
C ALA A 27 -7.82 -1.19 -12.47
N LEU A 28 -7.30 -0.18 -11.76
CA LEU A 28 -6.70 0.98 -12.43
C LEU A 28 -5.37 0.67 -13.13
N GLN A 29 -4.53 -0.20 -12.56
CA GLN A 29 -3.31 -0.67 -13.23
C GLN A 29 -3.61 -1.40 -14.55
N ALA A 30 -4.70 -2.15 -14.62
CA ALA A 30 -5.14 -2.89 -15.79
C ALA A 30 -6.01 -2.05 -16.76
N ASP A 31 -6.23 -0.76 -16.47
CA ASP A 31 -7.18 0.12 -17.19
C ASP A 31 -8.62 -0.43 -17.22
N ASP A 32 -8.99 -1.24 -16.22
CA ASP A 32 -10.33 -1.81 -16.02
C ASP A 32 -11.19 -0.87 -15.16
N ILE A 33 -11.72 0.15 -15.84
CA ILE A 33 -12.53 1.20 -15.20
C ILE A 33 -13.84 0.65 -14.63
N ASP A 34 -14.45 -0.34 -15.27
CA ASP A 34 -15.71 -0.93 -14.81
C ASP A 34 -15.52 -1.62 -13.45
N THR A 35 -14.44 -2.41 -13.31
CA THR A 35 -14.10 -3.04 -12.02
C THR A 35 -13.72 -1.99 -10.98
N ALA A 36 -12.95 -0.96 -11.36
CA ALA A 36 -12.56 0.11 -10.44
C ALA A 36 -13.80 0.85 -9.88
N CYS A 37 -14.78 1.16 -10.74
CA CYS A 37 -16.05 1.76 -10.32
C CYS A 37 -16.84 0.83 -9.39
N ALA A 38 -16.94 -0.46 -9.71
CA ALA A 38 -17.65 -1.41 -8.87
C ALA A 38 -17.05 -1.52 -7.45
N VAL A 39 -15.72 -1.56 -7.34
CA VAL A 39 -15.03 -1.56 -6.04
C VAL A 39 -15.24 -0.23 -5.31
N ALA A 40 -15.12 0.90 -6.00
CA ALA A 40 -15.35 2.21 -5.39
C ALA A 40 -16.78 2.38 -4.85
N ASP A 41 -17.79 1.86 -5.56
CA ASP A 41 -19.18 1.88 -5.12
C ASP A 41 -19.42 0.95 -3.92
N ALA A 42 -18.78 -0.23 -3.91
CA ALA A 42 -18.91 -1.21 -2.83
C ALA A 42 -18.25 -0.76 -1.52
N THR A 43 -17.04 -0.21 -1.60
CA THR A 43 -16.26 0.27 -0.44
C THR A 43 -16.67 1.68 -0.02
N GLY A 44 -17.20 2.48 -0.95
CA GLY A 44 -17.72 3.81 -0.69
C GLY A 44 -16.65 4.80 -0.17
N PRO A 45 -17.00 5.68 0.79
CA PRO A 45 -16.10 6.75 1.25
C PRO A 45 -14.84 6.24 1.96
N GLU A 46 -14.85 5.01 2.46
CA GLU A 46 -13.71 4.41 3.15
C GLU A 46 -12.54 4.12 2.21
N LEU A 47 -12.78 3.94 0.91
CA LEU A 47 -11.75 3.54 -0.05
C LEU A 47 -10.57 4.53 -0.07
N HIS A 48 -10.85 5.83 0.09
CA HIS A 48 -9.79 6.84 0.17
C HIS A 48 -8.85 6.58 1.35
N ARG A 49 -9.41 6.30 2.54
CA ARG A 49 -8.62 5.96 3.72
C ARG A 49 -7.85 4.65 3.53
N LEU A 50 -8.48 3.64 2.92
CA LEU A 50 -7.82 2.35 2.69
C LEU A 50 -6.60 2.46 1.77
N LEU A 51 -6.68 3.28 0.71
CA LEU A 51 -5.54 3.52 -0.19
C LEU A 51 -4.37 4.21 0.54
N LEU A 52 -4.65 5.16 1.43
CA LEU A 52 -3.64 5.79 2.28
C LEU A 52 -3.05 4.78 3.29
N ASP A 53 -3.90 3.92 3.85
CA ASP A 53 -3.47 2.90 4.79
C ASP A 53 -2.54 1.86 4.12
N VAL A 54 -2.81 1.47 2.87
CA VAL A 54 -1.91 0.62 2.05
C VAL A 54 -0.55 1.29 1.83
N ALA A 55 -0.53 2.56 1.43
CA ALA A 55 0.73 3.28 1.24
C ALA A 55 1.54 3.34 2.55
N ALA A 56 0.87 3.59 3.68
CA ALA A 56 1.52 3.71 4.98
C ALA A 56 2.01 2.37 5.56
N ARG A 57 1.23 1.30 5.42
CA ARG A 57 1.45 0.03 6.16
C ARG A 57 1.99 -1.10 5.30
N VAL A 58 1.83 -1.05 3.98
CA VAL A 58 2.32 -2.09 3.08
C VAL A 58 3.52 -1.58 2.30
N ILE A 59 3.39 -0.44 1.63
CA ILE A 59 4.45 0.09 0.77
C ILE A 59 5.66 0.52 1.60
N ILE A 60 5.48 1.35 2.63
CA ILE A 60 6.62 1.83 3.45
C ILE A 60 7.39 0.65 4.09
N PRO A 61 6.76 -0.31 4.79
CA PRO A 61 7.51 -1.41 5.39
C PRO A 61 8.18 -2.33 4.37
N VAL A 62 7.55 -2.62 3.22
CA VAL A 62 8.16 -3.44 2.17
C VAL A 62 9.32 -2.69 1.49
N THR A 63 9.20 -1.38 1.27
CA THR A 63 10.32 -0.56 0.77
C THR A 63 11.46 -0.44 1.77
N ALA A 64 11.17 -0.57 3.06
CA ALA A 64 12.17 -0.56 4.12
C ALA A 64 12.81 -1.94 4.36
N ALA A 65 12.32 -2.99 3.70
CA ALA A 65 12.72 -4.36 3.96
C ALA A 65 14.10 -4.70 3.38
N ASP A 66 14.75 -5.59 4.12
CA ASP A 66 16.11 -6.10 4.01
C ASP A 66 16.46 -6.71 2.65
N ASP A 67 17.57 -6.28 2.05
CA ASP A 67 18.26 -7.02 1.01
C ASP A 67 19.34 -7.92 1.64
N HIS A 68 18.95 -9.15 1.99
CA HIS A 68 19.89 -10.27 2.23
C HIS A 68 20.66 -10.28 3.56
N ASP A 69 19.98 -10.40 4.71
CA ASP A 69 20.40 -11.16 5.93
C ASP A 69 19.78 -10.62 7.23
N GLY A 70 18.93 -9.60 7.19
CA GLY A 70 18.32 -8.99 8.37
C GLY A 70 19.04 -7.72 8.85
N GLU A 71 19.97 -7.17 8.06
CA GLU A 71 20.64 -5.90 8.31
C GLU A 71 20.25 -4.83 7.28
N PRO A 72 19.62 -3.71 7.71
CA PRO A 72 19.25 -2.63 6.80
C PRO A 72 20.45 -2.06 6.04
N CYS A 73 20.39 -2.05 4.71
CA CYS A 73 21.43 -1.42 3.89
C CYS A 73 21.07 0.03 3.53
N ALA A 74 22.03 0.78 2.98
CA ALA A 74 21.82 2.19 2.60
C ALA A 74 20.66 2.37 1.60
N HIS A 75 20.40 1.38 0.75
CA HIS A 75 19.28 1.39 -0.19
C HIS A 75 17.93 1.16 0.51
N SER A 76 17.85 0.33 1.54
CA SER A 76 16.64 0.13 2.36
C SER A 76 16.23 1.42 3.09
N PHE A 77 17.19 2.20 3.60
CA PHE A 77 16.91 3.51 4.20
C PHE A 77 16.42 4.53 3.17
N LEU A 78 17.00 4.54 1.96
CA LEU A 78 16.57 5.42 0.87
C LEU A 78 15.15 5.08 0.40
N ALA A 79 14.87 3.80 0.22
CA ALA A 79 13.56 3.31 -0.19
C ALA A 79 12.49 3.60 0.88
N ALA A 80 12.80 3.43 2.18
CA ALA A 80 11.94 3.86 3.27
C ALA A 80 11.67 5.37 3.28
N ALA A 81 12.68 6.20 2.98
CA ALA A 81 12.52 7.64 2.87
C ALA A 81 11.64 8.04 1.67
N LEU A 82 11.79 7.36 0.53
CA LEU A 82 10.95 7.54 -0.65
C LEU A 82 9.49 7.16 -0.37
N GLY A 83 9.24 6.02 0.30
CA GLY A 83 7.89 5.63 0.71
C GLY A 83 7.23 6.64 1.66
N ARG A 84 8.00 7.26 2.56
CA ARG A 84 7.49 8.34 3.43
C ARG A 84 7.15 9.62 2.66
N ILE A 85 7.98 10.00 1.67
CA ILE A 85 7.70 11.15 0.79
C ILE A 85 6.45 10.89 -0.05
N LEU A 86 6.28 9.67 -0.56
CA LEU A 86 5.06 9.26 -1.24
C LEU A 86 3.83 9.46 -0.33
N LEU A 87 3.87 8.92 0.90
CA LEU A 87 2.76 9.07 1.83
C LEU A 87 2.45 10.54 2.17
N GLU A 88 3.49 11.36 2.37
CA GLU A 88 3.33 12.80 2.60
C GLU A 88 2.60 13.48 1.43
N LEU A 89 2.97 13.11 0.21
CA LEU A 89 2.35 13.62 -1.02
C LEU A 89 0.90 13.15 -1.15
N LEU A 90 0.59 11.91 -0.79
CA LEU A 90 -0.78 11.38 -0.83
C LEU A 90 -1.69 12.03 0.22
N CYS A 91 -1.15 12.32 1.42
CA CYS A 91 -1.91 12.93 2.51
C CYS A 91 -2.20 14.43 2.30
N HIS A 92 -1.28 15.17 1.67
CA HIS A 92 -1.35 16.64 1.59
C HIS A 92 -1.38 17.19 0.17
N GLY A 93 -1.22 16.35 -0.85
CA GLY A 93 -1.25 16.77 -2.25
C GLY A 93 -2.67 17.06 -2.71
N GLU A 94 -3.02 18.33 -2.84
CA GLU A 94 -4.36 18.77 -3.32
C GLU A 94 -4.72 18.18 -4.70
N CYS A 95 -3.72 17.90 -5.55
CA CYS A 95 -3.92 17.29 -6.87
C CYS A 95 -4.12 15.77 -6.84
N LEU A 96 -3.76 15.09 -5.74
CA LEU A 96 -3.80 13.64 -5.61
C LEU A 96 -4.93 13.16 -4.68
N ALA A 97 -5.71 14.06 -4.09
CA ALA A 97 -6.79 13.75 -3.16
C ALA A 97 -7.99 13.01 -3.78
N CYS A 98 -7.92 12.60 -5.05
CA CYS A 98 -8.94 11.77 -5.69
C CYS A 98 -8.50 10.30 -5.72
N LEU A 99 -9.46 9.37 -5.61
CA LEU A 99 -9.19 7.93 -5.58
C LEU A 99 -8.29 7.45 -6.74
N PRO A 100 -8.53 7.85 -8.01
CA PRO A 100 -7.66 7.44 -9.11
C PRO A 100 -6.26 8.03 -9.01
N GLY A 101 -6.12 9.25 -8.48
CA GLY A 101 -4.83 9.91 -8.30
C GLY A 101 -3.95 9.19 -7.28
N ILE A 102 -4.53 8.77 -6.15
CA ILE A 102 -3.81 7.99 -5.13
C ILE A 102 -3.35 6.65 -5.72
N ALA A 103 -4.27 5.92 -6.37
CA ALA A 103 -3.97 4.62 -6.95
C ALA A 103 -2.96 4.71 -8.11
N ASP A 104 -3.09 5.66 -9.04
CA ASP A 104 -2.12 5.88 -10.12
C ASP A 104 -0.73 6.21 -9.56
N THR A 105 -0.66 7.02 -8.50
CA THR A 105 0.60 7.34 -7.85
C THR A 105 1.23 6.09 -7.22
N ILE A 106 0.44 5.23 -6.57
CA ILE A 106 0.90 3.94 -6.04
C ILE A 106 1.44 3.05 -7.16
N VAL A 107 0.70 2.91 -8.27
CA VAL A 107 1.11 2.09 -9.43
C VAL A 107 2.41 2.60 -10.02
N ARG A 108 2.53 3.91 -10.24
CA ARG A 108 3.77 4.53 -10.76
C ARG A 108 4.94 4.35 -9.80
N PHE A 109 4.72 4.47 -8.49
CA PHE A 109 5.78 4.22 -7.52
C PHE A 109 6.26 2.77 -7.59
N THR A 110 5.33 1.81 -7.64
CA THR A 110 5.67 0.39 -7.82
C THR A 110 6.47 0.16 -9.10
N ASP A 111 6.03 0.72 -10.23
CA ASP A 111 6.68 0.58 -11.54
C ASP A 111 8.05 1.27 -11.67
N ASN A 112 8.30 2.34 -10.91
CA ASN A 112 9.56 3.08 -11.03
C ASN A 112 10.59 2.71 -9.96
N ILE A 113 10.14 2.15 -8.83
CA ILE A 113 10.98 1.96 -7.65
C ILE A 113 11.03 0.50 -7.19
N LEU A 114 9.96 -0.28 -7.38
CA LEU A 114 9.84 -1.63 -6.82
C LEU A 114 9.94 -2.76 -7.85
N THR A 115 9.87 -2.44 -9.14
CA THR A 115 10.11 -3.37 -10.24
C THR A 115 11.57 -3.31 -10.68
N ASP A 116 12.17 -4.48 -10.86
CA ASP A 116 13.42 -4.61 -11.62
C ASP A 116 13.14 -4.51 -13.13
N GLU A 117 14.17 -4.32 -13.96
CA GLU A 117 14.09 -4.03 -15.41
C GLU A 117 13.22 -5.01 -16.25
N HIS A 118 12.81 -6.15 -15.70
CA HIS A 118 12.01 -7.19 -16.36
C HIS A 118 10.80 -7.66 -15.56
N GLU A 119 10.52 -7.03 -14.42
CA GLU A 119 9.41 -7.43 -13.58
C GLU A 119 8.11 -6.72 -13.96
N ASP A 120 7.04 -7.50 -14.05
CA ASP A 120 5.69 -6.97 -14.29
C ASP A 120 5.13 -6.33 -13.00
N VAL A 121 4.65 -5.10 -13.12
CA VAL A 121 4.04 -4.31 -12.05
C VAL A 121 2.90 -5.10 -11.37
N ALA A 122 2.11 -5.84 -12.15
CA ALA A 122 1.01 -6.64 -11.59
C ALA A 122 1.51 -7.72 -10.61
N ASN A 123 2.65 -8.35 -10.90
CA ASN A 123 3.26 -9.34 -10.02
C ASN A 123 3.78 -8.71 -8.72
N VAL A 124 4.37 -7.52 -8.80
CA VAL A 124 4.81 -6.78 -7.61
C VAL A 124 3.62 -6.38 -6.75
N LEU A 125 2.55 -5.86 -7.36
CA LEU A 125 1.31 -5.51 -6.65
C LEU A 125 0.69 -6.74 -5.96
N HIS A 126 0.71 -7.91 -6.58
CA HIS A 126 0.26 -9.16 -5.94
C HIS A 126 1.13 -9.56 -4.74
N ARG A 127 2.45 -9.39 -4.81
CA ARG A 127 3.31 -9.64 -3.64
C ARG A 127 3.07 -8.65 -2.52
N LEU A 128 2.85 -7.38 -2.85
CA LEU A 128 2.51 -6.36 -1.87
C LEU A 128 1.17 -6.67 -1.19
N GLU A 129 0.15 -7.09 -1.94
CA GLU A 129 -1.12 -7.55 -1.38
C GLU A 129 -0.91 -8.75 -0.45
N ALA A 130 -0.13 -9.76 -0.88
CA ALA A 130 0.14 -10.94 -0.07
C ALA A 130 0.85 -10.59 1.25
N ALA A 131 1.85 -9.70 1.21
CA ALA A 131 2.55 -9.22 2.39
C ALA A 131 1.62 -8.41 3.31
N GLY A 132 0.78 -7.54 2.74
CA GLY A 132 -0.23 -6.80 3.50
C GLY A 132 -1.27 -7.73 4.14
N MET A 133 -1.64 -8.82 3.44
CA MET A 133 -2.57 -9.82 3.95
C MET A 133 -1.97 -10.62 5.09
N GLU A 134 -0.71 -11.03 4.99
CA GLU A 134 0.03 -11.69 6.07
C GLU A 134 0.07 -10.79 7.31
N GLN A 135 0.46 -9.52 7.16
CA GLN A 135 0.47 -8.54 8.26
C GLN A 135 -0.93 -8.35 8.88
N ALA A 136 -1.97 -8.25 8.05
CA ALA A 136 -3.35 -8.11 8.52
C ALA A 136 -3.81 -9.35 9.29
N MET A 137 -3.48 -10.56 8.82
CA MET A 137 -3.82 -11.81 9.49
C MET A 137 -3.07 -12.00 10.81
N GLU A 138 -1.79 -11.64 10.87
CA GLU A 138 -0.99 -11.67 12.10
C GLU A 138 -1.50 -10.69 13.16
N ALA A 139 -1.99 -9.53 12.72
CA ALA A 139 -2.57 -8.52 13.60
C ALA A 139 -3.98 -8.87 14.10
N HIS A 140 -4.70 -9.71 13.35
CA HIS A 140 -6.05 -10.17 13.69
C HIS A 140 -6.10 -11.72 13.84
N PRO A 141 -5.39 -12.31 14.82
CA PRO A 141 -5.40 -13.76 15.04
C PRO A 141 -6.75 -14.18 15.64
N GLY A 142 -7.78 -14.35 14.79
CA GLY A 142 -9.13 -14.57 15.28
C GLY A 142 -10.26 -14.64 14.26
N HIS A 143 -10.21 -15.57 13.31
CA HIS A 143 -11.40 -16.40 13.06
C HIS A 143 -10.98 -17.81 12.63
N PRO A 144 -10.90 -18.77 13.58
CA PRO A 144 -11.04 -20.17 13.21
C PRO A 144 -12.45 -20.30 12.62
N THR A 145 -12.54 -20.69 11.35
CA THR A 145 -13.76 -21.29 10.80
C THR A 145 -14.03 -22.57 11.58
N ALA A 146 -14.75 -22.43 12.69
CA ALA A 146 -15.44 -23.54 13.32
C ALA A 146 -16.62 -23.92 12.40
N ARG A 147 -16.29 -24.81 11.46
CA ARG A 147 -17.10 -25.89 10.88
C ARG A 147 -18.47 -25.58 10.28
#